data_AF-A0A137QFD9-F1
#
_entry.id   AF-A0A137QFD9-F1
#
_cell.length_a   1.000
_cell.length_b   1.000
_cell.length_c   1.000
_cell.angle_alpha   90.00
_cell.angle_beta   90.00
_cell.angle_gamma   90.00
#
_symmetry.space_group_name_H-M   'P 1'
#
loop_
_entity.id
_entity.type
_entity.pdbx_description
1 polymer ?
#
loop_
_entity_poly.entity_id
_entity_poly.type
_entity_poly.pdbx_seq_one_letter_code
_entity_poly.pdbx_strand_id
1 'polypeptide(L)' 'KPITIPFKVFNADGTPSSHKPITHYANITLDTHGHQEQIKAVVMTLDSADIFLGHDWLIHHNPKIN' A
#
# COMPACT_ATOMS: atom_id res chain seq x y z
N LYS A 1 -8.24 -10.83 -3.07
CA LYS A 1 -9.71 -10.66 -2.94
C LYS A 1 -10.13 -9.43 -3.75
N PRO A 2 -11.00 -9.58 -4.77
CA PRO A 2 -11.51 -8.44 -5.52
C PRO A 2 -12.37 -7.52 -4.65
N ILE A 3 -12.44 -6.23 -5.02
CA ILE A 3 -13.28 -5.21 -4.36
C ILE A 3 -14.52 -4.93 -5.19
N THR A 4 -15.63 -4.73 -4.49
CA THR A 4 -16.94 -4.48 -5.10
C THR A 4 -17.00 -3.13 -5.81
N ILE A 5 -16.26 -2.13 -5.32
CA ILE A 5 -16.20 -0.78 -5.90
C ILE A 5 -14.72 -0.41 -6.07
N PRO A 6 -14.22 -0.27 -7.31
CA PRO A 6 -12.87 0.23 -7.56
C PRO A 6 -12.71 1.66 -7.08
N PHE A 7 -11.58 1.99 -6.48
CA PHE A 7 -11.27 3.35 -6.03
C PHE A 7 -10.28 4.04 -6.97
N LYS A 8 -10.53 5.32 -7.24
CA LYS A 8 -9.64 6.20 -8.01
C LYS A 8 -8.41 6.54 -7.17
N VAL A 9 -7.25 6.50 -7.79
CA VAL A 9 -5.98 6.87 -7.17
C VAL A 9 -5.53 8.21 -7.74
N PHE A 10 -5.03 9.06 -6.86
CA PHE A 10 -4.46 10.36 -7.21
C PHE A 10 -3.01 10.41 -6.70
N ASN A 11 -2.16 11.07 -7.45
CA ASN A 11 -0.80 11.37 -7.03
C ASN A 11 -0.81 12.42 -5.91
N ALA A 12 0.34 12.63 -5.27
CA ALA A 12 0.48 13.60 -4.18
C ALA A 12 0.15 15.04 -4.60
N ASP A 13 0.32 15.38 -5.88
CA ASP A 13 -0.04 16.68 -6.46
C ASP A 13 -1.54 16.81 -6.82
N GLY A 14 -2.35 15.77 -6.54
CA GLY A 14 -3.78 15.73 -6.82
C GLY A 14 -4.14 15.34 -8.25
N THR A 15 -3.16 15.10 -9.13
CA THR A 15 -3.42 14.60 -10.48
C THR A 15 -3.90 13.14 -10.43
N PRO A 16 -4.78 12.69 -11.36
CA PRO A 16 -5.13 11.28 -11.44
C PRO A 16 -3.89 10.41 -11.70
N SER A 17 -3.80 9.28 -11.02
CA SER A 17 -2.79 8.28 -11.34
C SER A 17 -2.96 7.83 -12.80
N SER A 18 -1.85 7.66 -13.52
CA SER A 18 -1.84 7.05 -14.86
C SER A 18 -2.19 5.56 -14.83
N HIS A 19 -2.14 4.96 -13.63
CA HIS A 19 -2.42 3.54 -13.44
C HIS A 19 -3.91 3.26 -13.25
N LYS A 20 -4.29 2.01 -13.50
CA LYS A 20 -5.66 1.55 -13.35
C LYS A 20 -6.15 1.71 -11.90
N PRO A 21 -7.47 1.89 -11.69
CA PRO A 21 -8.07 1.86 -10.36
C PRO A 21 -7.68 0.60 -9.60
N ILE A 22 -7.63 0.72 -8.28
CA ILE A 22 -7.38 -0.44 -7.43
C ILE A 22 -8.59 -1.35 -7.49
N THR A 23 -8.35 -2.64 -7.72
CA THR A 23 -9.41 -3.66 -7.90
C THR A 23 -9.27 -4.86 -6.97
N HIS A 24 -8.17 -4.96 -6.22
CA HIS A 24 -7.87 -6.13 -5.40
C HIS A 24 -7.18 -5.74 -4.08
N TYR A 25 -7.43 -6.57 -3.07
CA TYR A 25 -6.62 -6.68 -1.87
C TYR A 25 -5.81 -7.98 -1.88
N ALA A 26 -4.63 -7.95 -1.27
CA ALA A 26 -3.82 -9.12 -0.92
C ALA A 26 -3.60 -9.15 0.59
N ASN A 27 -3.68 -10.34 1.19
CA ASN A 27 -3.16 -10.55 2.54
C ASN A 27 -1.70 -10.92 2.39
N ILE A 28 -0.81 -10.19 3.07
CA ILE A 28 0.63 -10.43 3.02
C ILE A 28 1.18 -10.53 4.44
N THR A 29 2.15 -11.42 4.62
CA THR A 29 2.99 -11.42 5.82
C THR A 29 4.08 -10.39 5.61
N LEU A 30 4.09 -9.33 6.40
CA LEU A 30 5.17 -8.35 6.43
C LEU A 30 6.14 -8.72 7.55
N ASP A 31 7.43 -8.90 7.21
CA ASP A 31 8.51 -9.09 8.19
C ASP A 31 9.38 -7.83 8.22
N THR A 32 9.48 -7.23 9.40
CA THR A 32 10.30 -6.05 9.67
C THR A 32 11.29 -6.38 10.78
N HIS A 33 12.48 -6.82 10.40
CA HIS A 33 13.56 -7.15 11.33
C HIS A 33 13.14 -8.10 12.46
N GLY A 34 12.36 -9.14 12.15
CA GLY A 34 11.89 -10.13 13.12
C GLY A 34 10.54 -9.81 13.75
N HIS A 35 9.96 -8.64 13.46
CA HIS A 35 8.55 -8.38 13.72
C HIS A 35 7.71 -8.81 12.51
N GLN A 36 6.95 -9.88 12.66
CA GLN A 36 6.05 -10.41 11.63
C GLN A 36 4.60 -10.04 11.93
N GLU A 37 3.91 -9.50 10.94
CA GLU A 37 2.48 -9.22 11.01
C GLU A 37 1.76 -9.58 9.72
N GLN A 38 0.46 -9.86 9.83
CA GLN A 38 -0.41 -10.06 8.67
C GLN A 38 -1.12 -8.77 8.35
N ILE A 39 -0.86 -8.21 7.17
CA ILE A 39 -1.51 -6.97 6.72
C ILE A 39 -2.30 -7.20 5.44
N LYS A 40 -3.38 -6.42 5.30
CA LYS A 40 -4.20 -6.42 4.10
C LYS A 40 -3.79 -5.24 3.21
N ALA A 41 -2.99 -5.53 2.19
CA ALA A 41 -2.49 -4.54 1.25
C ALA A 41 -3.46 -4.33 0.06
N VAL A 42 -3.51 -3.09 -0.42
CA VAL A 42 -4.12 -2.77 -1.72
C VAL A 42 -3.15 -3.13 -2.85
N VAL A 43 -3.66 -3.72 -3.93
CA VAL A 43 -2.83 -4.13 -5.07
C VAL A 43 -3.03 -3.17 -6.23
N MET A 44 -1.93 -2.58 -6.69
CA MET A 44 -1.90 -1.74 -7.88
C MET A 44 -0.57 -1.87 -8.61
N THR A 45 -0.52 -1.37 -9.84
CA THR A 45 0.73 -1.23 -10.59
C THR A 45 1.54 -0.09 -10.00
N LEU A 46 2.79 -0.36 -9.65
CA LEU A 46 3.74 0.61 -9.11
C LEU A 46 4.92 0.73 -10.07
N ASP A 47 5.50 1.92 -10.20
CA ASP A 47 6.61 2.17 -11.14
C ASP A 47 7.98 1.99 -10.48
N SER A 48 8.15 2.45 -9.24
CA SER A 48 9.47 2.64 -8.62
C SER A 48 9.75 1.79 -7.38
N ALA A 49 8.76 1.04 -6.89
CA ALA A 49 8.89 0.22 -5.69
C ALA A 49 7.96 -0.99 -5.74
N ASP A 50 8.31 -2.04 -5.00
CA ASP A 50 7.47 -3.24 -4.87
C ASP A 50 6.29 -3.00 -3.91
N ILE A 51 6.51 -2.20 -2.85
CA ILE A 51 5.53 -1.90 -1.80
C ILE A 51 5.71 -0.45 -1.32
N PHE A 52 4.59 0.26 -1.15
CA PHE A 52 4.53 1.49 -0.36
C PHE A 52 3.81 1.22 0.96
N LEU A 53 4.44 1.57 2.08
CA LEU A 53 3.81 1.54 3.40
C LEU A 53 3.12 2.88 3.65
N GLY A 54 1.82 2.82 3.98
CA GLY A 54 1.02 4.01 4.23
C GLY A 54 1.45 4.75 5.50
N HIS A 55 1.06 6.03 5.58
CA HIS A 55 1.38 6.88 6.72
C HIS A 55 0.84 6.34 8.06
N ASP A 56 -0.35 5.73 8.06
CA ASP A 56 -0.93 5.11 9.26
C ASP A 56 -0.06 3.98 9.82
N TRP A 57 0.56 3.19 8.93
CA TRP A 57 1.49 2.14 9.32
C TRP A 57 2.75 2.73 9.97
N LEU A 58 3.29 3.82 9.40
CA LEU A 58 4.45 4.54 9.92
C LEU A 58 4.16 5.15 11.30
N ILE A 59 3.00 5.77 11.50
CA ILE A 59 2.61 6.31 12.81
C ILE A 59 2.51 5.18 13.84
N HIS A 60 1.85 4.08 13.49
CA HIS A 60 1.60 2.99 14.43
C HIS A 60 2.90 2.32 14.89
N HIS A 61 3.81 2.04 13.96
CA HIS A 61 5.04 1.31 14.24
C HIS A 61 6.24 2.21 14.58
N ASN A 62 6.16 3.51 14.28
CA ASN A 62 7.19 4.54 14.51
C ASN A 62 8.62 4.04 14.21
N PRO A 63 8.90 3.54 12.98
CA PRO A 63 10.21 3.01 12.66
C PRO A 63 11.27 4.11 12.67
N LYS A 64 12.51 3.74 13.00
CA LYS A 64 13.64 4.66 12.88
C LYS A 64 14.00 4.85 11.40
N ILE A 65 13.86 6.08 10.90
CA ILE A 65 14.33 6.48 9.57
C ILE A 65 15.81 6.85 9.68
N ASN A 66 16.67 6.27 8.83
CA ASN A 66 18.10 6.58 8.76
C ASN A 66 18.43 7.26 7.43
#